data_AF-A0A7W5GRN6-F1
#
_entry.id   AF-A0A7W5GRN6-F1
#
_cell.length_a   1.000
_cell.length_b   1.000
_cell.length_c   1.000
_cell.angle_alpha   90.00
_cell.angle_beta   90.00
_cell.angle_gamma   90.00
#
_symmetry.space_group_name_H-M   'P 1'
#
loop_
_entity.id
_entity.type
_entity.pdbx_description
1 polymer ?
#
loop_
_entity_poly.entity_id
_entity_poly.type
_entity_poly.pdbx_seq_one_letter_code
_entity_poly.pdbx_strand_id
1 'polypeptide(L)'
;MSIAALVTGKLIGAPERRTGPSGRAYVMTRLRVDDEHGLVTVFAFGSAGDVLMTLGAGATVSVSGRLKVGTWTKDGEVLPSLSVTVDALLTLHERAHIDRAVRRARDASKQRGNVERSHREIRATWHGDGA
;
A
#
# COMPACT_ATOMS: atom_id res chain seq x y z
N MET A 1 -4.10 -24.81 -6.44
CA MET A 1 -4.43 -24.95 -5.00
C MET A 1 -3.84 -23.76 -4.27
N SER A 2 -4.65 -22.97 -3.55
CA SER A 2 -4.18 -21.81 -2.78
C SER A 2 -4.73 -21.86 -1.36
N ILE A 3 -3.88 -21.55 -0.37
CA ILE A 3 -4.28 -21.41 1.03
C ILE A 3 -4.74 -19.96 1.24
N ALA A 4 -5.93 -19.77 1.81
CA ALA A 4 -6.36 -18.48 2.31
C ALA A 4 -5.90 -18.32 3.76
N ALA A 5 -5.45 -17.12 4.14
CA ALA A 5 -5.01 -16.84 5.51
C ALA A 5 -5.52 -15.48 5.98
N LEU A 6 -5.77 -15.40 7.28
CA LEU A 6 -5.92 -14.16 8.03
C LEU A 6 -4.71 -14.08 8.98
N VAL A 7 -3.97 -12.97 8.91
CA VAL A 7 -2.74 -12.78 9.69
C VAL A 7 -2.80 -11.43 10.38
N THR A 8 -2.61 -11.44 11.70
CA THR A 8 -2.52 -10.23 12.53
C THR A 8 -1.12 -10.13 13.10
N GLY A 9 -0.53 -8.94 13.07
CA GLY A 9 0.81 -8.73 13.58
C GLY A 9 1.24 -7.27 13.56
N LYS A 10 2.47 -7.02 14.00
CA LYS A 10 3.10 -5.69 13.99
C LYS A 10 4.13 -5.57 12.89
N LEU A 11 4.16 -4.43 12.22
CA LEU A 11 5.22 -4.10 11.26
C LEU A 11 6.58 -4.08 11.95
N ILE A 12 7.54 -4.86 11.48
CA ILE A 12 8.91 -4.82 12.04
C ILE A 12 9.75 -3.67 11.49
N GLY A 13 9.31 -3.06 10.39
CA GLY A 13 9.99 -1.99 9.68
C GLY A 13 9.01 -1.21 8.80
N ALA A 14 9.49 -0.12 8.21
CA ALA A 14 8.69 0.67 7.29
C ALA A 14 8.36 -0.13 6.01
N PRO A 15 7.14 -0.02 5.46
CA PRO A 15 6.82 -0.63 4.18
C PRO A 15 7.61 -0.02 3.02
N GLU A 16 7.97 -0.86 2.04
CA GLU A 16 8.79 -0.49 0.90
C GLU A 16 8.02 -0.64 -0.42
N ARG A 17 8.05 0.38 -1.28
CA ARG A 17 7.59 0.24 -2.67
C ARG A 17 8.64 -0.47 -3.51
N ARG A 18 8.21 -1.46 -4.27
CA ARG A 18 9.04 -2.24 -5.19
C ARG A 18 8.30 -2.44 -6.51
N THR A 19 9.06 -2.78 -7.55
CA THR A 19 8.51 -3.13 -8.86
C THR A 19 8.77 -4.60 -9.11
N GLY A 20 7.73 -5.37 -9.40
CA GLY A 20 7.84 -6.81 -9.65
C GLY A 20 8.39 -7.10 -11.05
N PRO A 21 8.73 -8.37 -11.34
CA PRO A 21 9.22 -8.77 -12.67
C PRO A 21 8.26 -8.46 -13.83
N SER A 22 6.96 -8.37 -13.55
CA SER A 22 5.94 -7.98 -14.54
C SER A 22 5.83 -6.47 -14.76
N GLY A 23 6.68 -5.65 -14.13
CA GLY A 23 6.58 -4.18 -14.15
C GLY A 23 5.51 -3.61 -13.22
N ARG A 24 4.72 -4.45 -12.54
CA ARG A 24 3.68 -3.99 -11.62
C ARG A 24 4.29 -3.54 -10.28
N ALA A 25 3.95 -2.32 -9.87
CA ALA A 25 4.32 -1.80 -8.55
C ALA A 25 3.57 -2.55 -7.43
N TYR A 26 4.28 -2.81 -6.34
CA TYR A 26 3.74 -3.43 -5.13
C TYR A 26 4.43 -2.86 -3.89
N VAL A 27 3.81 -3.07 -2.73
CA VAL A 27 4.38 -2.74 -1.43
C VAL A 27 4.74 -4.02 -0.71
N MET A 28 5.96 -4.05 -0.18
CA MET A 28 6.47 -5.16 0.62
C MET A 28 6.68 -4.69 2.06
N THR A 29 6.26 -5.50 3.02
CA THR A 29 6.64 -5.33 4.41
C THR A 29 6.69 -6.68 5.12
N ARG A 30 7.10 -6.70 6.37
CA ARG A 30 7.17 -7.91 7.19
C ARG A 30 6.48 -7.69 8.52
N LEU A 31 5.65 -8.66 8.89
CA LEU A 31 4.91 -8.68 10.15
C LEU A 31 5.60 -9.64 11.11
N ARG A 32 5.71 -9.21 12.37
CA ARG A 32 5.88 -10.10 13.51
C ARG A 32 4.51 -10.54 13.99
N VAL A 33 4.25 -11.84 13.94
CA VAL A 33 2.94 -12.47 14.22
C VAL A 33 2.95 -13.35 15.46
N ASP A 34 4.14 -13.60 16.02
CA ASP A 34 4.39 -14.31 17.25
C ASP A 34 5.62 -13.67 17.94
N ASP A 35 5.74 -13.82 19.25
CA ASP A 35 6.74 -13.14 20.06
C ASP A 35 8.16 -13.71 19.88
N GLU A 36 8.28 -14.99 19.50
CA GLU A 36 9.58 -15.63 19.32
C GLU A 36 10.10 -15.47 17.88
N HIS A 37 9.44 -16.11 16.91
CA HIS A 37 10.02 -16.27 15.56
C HIS A 37 9.03 -16.15 14.40
N GLY A 38 7.75 -15.88 14.68
CA GLY A 38 6.73 -15.76 13.63
C GLY A 38 6.92 -14.52 12.77
N LEU A 39 7.46 -14.71 11.56
CA LEU A 39 7.59 -13.65 10.55
C LEU A 39 6.79 -14.00 9.29
N VAL A 40 5.96 -13.05 8.86
CA VAL A 40 5.20 -13.17 7.60
C VAL A 40 5.52 -11.99 6.71
N THR A 41 5.97 -12.26 5.48
CA THR A 41 6.14 -11.21 4.46
C THR A 41 4.80 -10.90 3.83
N VAL A 42 4.49 -9.61 3.68
CA VAL A 42 3.23 -9.13 3.13
C VAL A 42 3.52 -8.42 1.82
N PHE A 43 2.79 -8.82 0.77
CA PHE A 43 2.80 -8.22 -0.55
C PHE A 43 1.42 -7.61 -0.83
N ALA A 44 1.36 -6.28 -0.92
CA ALA A 44 0.12 -5.57 -1.17
C ALA A 44 0.20 -4.78 -2.48
N PHE A 45 -0.95 -4.66 -3.14
CA PHE A 45 -1.10 -3.92 -4.39
C PHE A 45 -2.19 -2.87 -4.24
N GLY A 46 -2.14 -1.82 -5.07
CA GLY A 46 -3.17 -0.77 -5.09
C GLY A 46 -3.38 -0.13 -3.72
N SER A 47 -4.66 0.10 -3.37
CA SER A 47 -5.04 0.83 -2.15
C SER A 47 -4.53 0.19 -0.86
N ALA A 48 -4.45 -1.13 -0.77
CA ALA A 48 -3.87 -1.81 0.39
C ALA A 48 -2.38 -1.46 0.55
N GLY A 49 -1.65 -1.38 -0.56
CA GLY A 49 -0.27 -0.93 -0.56
C GLY A 49 -0.15 0.53 -0.12
N ASP A 50 -1.01 1.41 -0.65
CA ASP A 50 -1.00 2.82 -0.26
C ASP A 50 -1.27 3.04 1.22
N VAL A 51 -2.21 2.29 1.82
CA VAL A 51 -2.47 2.33 3.26
C VAL A 51 -1.23 1.87 4.04
N LEU A 52 -0.59 0.75 3.65
CA LEU A 52 0.64 0.30 4.30
C LEU A 52 1.72 1.38 4.27
N MET A 53 1.90 2.08 3.14
CA MET A 53 2.91 3.15 3.01
C MET A 53 2.67 4.35 3.95
N THR A 54 1.49 4.48 4.56
CA THR A 54 1.24 5.50 5.59
C THR A 54 1.63 5.05 7.01
N LEU A 55 2.00 3.79 7.18
CA LEU A 55 2.32 3.19 8.47
C LEU A 55 3.82 3.14 8.72
N GLY A 56 4.20 3.21 9.98
CA GLY A 56 5.57 3.02 10.45
C GLY A 56 5.79 1.67 11.13
N ALA A 57 7.05 1.39 11.46
CA ALA A 57 7.40 0.26 12.31
C ALA A 57 6.60 0.29 13.63
N GLY A 58 6.21 -0.88 14.12
CA GLY A 58 5.40 -1.06 15.32
C GLY A 58 3.89 -0.97 15.11
N ALA A 59 3.40 -0.49 13.96
CA ALA A 59 1.95 -0.42 13.74
C ALA A 59 1.34 -1.83 13.61
N THR A 60 0.19 -2.03 14.27
CA THR A 60 -0.57 -3.28 14.23
C THR A 60 -1.50 -3.29 13.02
N VAL A 61 -1.46 -4.39 12.27
CA VAL A 61 -2.31 -4.62 11.09
C VAL A 61 -2.86 -6.05 11.09
N SER A 62 -4.02 -6.21 10.45
CA SER A 62 -4.60 -7.50 10.10
C SER A 62 -4.76 -7.57 8.58
N VAL A 63 -4.24 -8.61 7.95
CA VAL A 63 -4.34 -8.85 6.51
C VAL A 63 -5.05 -10.15 6.22
N SER A 64 -5.81 -10.18 5.14
CA SER A 64 -6.35 -11.41 4.57
C SER A 64 -5.90 -11.54 3.12
N GLY A 65 -5.69 -12.78 2.69
CA GLY A 65 -5.42 -13.08 1.28
C GLY A 65 -4.78 -14.44 1.08
N ARG A 66 -3.99 -14.56 0.02
CA ARG A 66 -3.38 -15.85 -0.38
C ARG A 66 -2.02 -16.05 0.29
N LEU A 67 -1.91 -17.13 1.06
CA LEU A 67 -0.68 -17.57 1.70
C LEU A 67 0.13 -18.45 0.75
N LYS A 68 1.43 -18.16 0.68
CA LYS A 68 2.45 -19.01 0.08
C LYS A 68 3.42 -19.44 1.18
N VAL A 69 3.52 -20.76 1.35
CA VAL A 69 4.58 -21.42 2.09
C VAL A 69 5.73 -21.69 1.12
N GLY A 70 6.96 -21.39 1.53
CA GLY A 70 8.13 -21.64 0.69
C GLY A 70 9.40 -21.61 1.50
N THR A 71 10.52 -21.49 0.81
CA THR A 71 11.85 -21.35 1.42
C THR A 71 12.60 -20.18 0.83
N TRP A 72 13.60 -19.70 1.55
CA TRP A 72 14.55 -18.71 1.08
C TRP A 72 15.94 -19.08 1.57
N THR A 73 16.97 -18.65 0.84
CA THR A 73 18.36 -18.93 1.21
C THR A 73 18.99 -17.69 1.85
N LYS A 74 19.60 -17.87 3.02
CA LYS A 74 20.42 -16.86 3.67
C LYS A 74 21.76 -17.49 4.01
N ASP A 75 22.86 -16.91 3.54
CA ASP A 75 24.22 -17.36 3.88
C ASP A 75 24.45 -18.87 3.62
N GLY A 76 23.80 -19.41 2.58
CA GLY A 76 23.86 -20.84 2.21
C GLY A 76 22.85 -21.75 2.93
N GLU A 77 22.18 -21.26 3.98
CA GLU A 77 21.15 -22.02 4.71
C GLU A 77 19.76 -21.82 4.09
N VAL A 78 19.02 -22.92 3.92
CA VAL A 78 17.63 -22.90 3.43
C VAL A 78 16.69 -22.75 4.62
N LEU A 79 16.02 -21.60 4.70
CA LEU A 79 15.11 -21.24 5.78
C LEU A 79 13.65 -21.28 5.31
N PRO A 80 12.70 -21.64 6.18
CA PRO A 80 11.27 -21.58 5.87
C PRO A 80 10.81 -20.13 5.70
N SER A 81 9.77 -19.93 4.89
CA SER A 81 9.14 -18.63 4.69
C SER A 81 7.62 -18.74 4.56
N LEU A 82 6.95 -17.72 5.11
CA LEU A 82 5.53 -17.48 4.95
C LEU A 82 5.35 -16.12 4.30
N SER A 83 4.55 -16.07 3.24
CA SER A 83 4.19 -14.81 2.60
C SER A 83 2.74 -14.74 2.21
N VAL A 84 2.13 -13.57 2.37
CA VAL A 84 0.74 -13.31 2.02
C VAL A 84 0.66 -12.26 0.92
N THR A 85 -0.04 -12.59 -0.16
CA THR A 85 -0.54 -11.58 -1.10
C THR A 85 -1.89 -11.08 -0.61
N VAL A 86 -1.98 -9.77 -0.36
CA VAL A 86 -3.11 -9.15 0.33
C VAL A 86 -4.29 -8.93 -0.60
N ASP A 87 -5.46 -9.41 -0.18
CA ASP A 87 -6.76 -9.09 -0.76
C ASP A 87 -7.48 -8.01 0.06
N ALA A 88 -7.38 -8.04 1.41
CA ALA A 88 -7.89 -6.98 2.29
C ALA A 88 -6.98 -6.71 3.50
N LEU A 89 -6.97 -5.46 3.95
CA LEU A 89 -6.14 -4.93 5.04
C LEU A 89 -7.00 -4.13 6.03
N LEU A 90 -6.78 -4.36 7.32
CA LEU A 90 -7.33 -3.61 8.46
C LEU A 90 -6.18 -3.11 9.32
N THR A 91 -6.31 -1.90 9.86
CA THR A 91 -5.33 -1.28 10.76
C THR A 91 -6.07 -0.72 11.97
N LEU A 92 -5.42 -0.72 13.14
CA LEU A 92 -5.98 -0.09 14.35
C LEU A 92 -5.99 1.44 14.29
N HIS A 93 -5.40 2.04 13.24
CA HIS A 93 -5.43 3.47 13.04
C HIS A 93 -6.78 3.88 12.44
N GLU A 94 -7.71 4.16 13.35
CA GLU A 94 -9.11 4.51 13.15
C GLU A 94 -9.33 5.35 11.88
N ARG A 95 -10.32 4.90 11.10
CA ARG A 95 -10.98 5.54 9.93
C ARG A 95 -10.83 7.06 9.81
N ALA A 96 -10.84 7.82 10.91
CA ALA A 96 -10.64 9.27 10.93
C ALA A 96 -9.30 9.77 10.38
N HIS A 97 -8.18 9.05 10.55
CA HIS A 97 -6.88 9.49 9.99
C HIS A 97 -6.79 9.16 8.49
N ILE A 98 -7.27 7.98 8.09
CA ILE A 98 -7.33 7.53 6.69
C ILE A 98 -8.33 8.39 5.90
N ASP A 99 -9.52 8.66 6.43
CA ASP A 99 -10.51 9.54 5.78
C ASP A 99 -10.00 10.98 5.63
N ARG A 100 -9.26 11.50 6.63
CA ARG A 100 -8.62 12.82 6.55
C ARG A 100 -7.53 12.85 5.48
N ALA A 101 -6.69 11.82 5.39
CA ALA A 101 -5.65 11.72 4.36
C ALA A 101 -6.27 11.59 2.95
N VAL A 102 -7.29 10.75 2.80
CA VAL A 102 -8.00 10.51 1.53
C VAL A 102 -8.78 11.74 1.07
N ARG A 103 -9.45 12.47 1.98
CA ARG A 103 -10.12 13.75 1.65
C ARG A 103 -9.13 14.80 1.17
N ARG A 104 -8.00 14.99 1.88
CA ARG A 104 -6.94 15.93 1.46
C ARG A 104 -6.40 15.61 0.06
N ALA A 105 -6.21 14.33 -0.25
CA ALA A 105 -5.76 13.92 -1.58
C ALA A 105 -6.80 14.19 -2.68
N ARG A 106 -8.10 13.98 -2.40
CA ARG A 106 -9.20 14.28 -3.35
C ARG A 106 -9.37 15.78 -3.60
N ASP A 107 -9.29 16.58 -2.54
CA ASP A 107 -9.46 18.03 -2.65
C ASP A 107 -8.31 18.67 -3.44
N ALA A 108 -7.07 18.19 -3.23
CA ALA A 108 -5.92 18.59 -4.03
C ALA A 108 -6.05 18.24 -5.52
N SER A 109 -6.66 17.08 -5.84
CA SER A 109 -6.94 16.69 -7.22
C SER A 109 -8.02 17.55 -7.88
N LYS A 110 -9.10 17.88 -7.15
CA LYS A 110 -10.15 18.79 -7.64
C LYS A 110 -9.64 20.21 -7.87
N GLN A 111 -8.80 20.72 -6.98
CA GLN A 111 -8.18 22.04 -7.15
C GLN A 111 -7.31 22.11 -8.39
N ARG A 112 -6.48 21.09 -8.67
CA ARG A 112 -5.69 21.04 -9.91
C ARG A 112 -6.59 21.05 -11.15
N GLY A 113 -7.64 20.23 -11.16
CA GLY A 113 -8.57 20.19 -12.29
C GLY A 113 -9.36 21.50 -12.49
N ASN A 114 -9.68 22.22 -11.40
CA ASN A 114 -10.36 23.51 -11.49
C ASN A 114 -9.42 24.59 -12.02
N VAL A 115 -8.15 24.61 -11.56
CA VAL A 115 -7.12 25.54 -12.04
C VAL A 115 -6.83 25.32 -13.53
N GLU A 116 -6.73 24.06 -13.98
CA GLU A 116 -6.53 23.75 -15.41
C GLU A 116 -7.72 24.17 -16.27
N ARG A 117 -8.95 23.99 -15.77
CA ARG A 117 -10.16 24.40 -16.48
C ARG A 117 -10.26 25.92 -16.60
N SER A 118 -10.00 26.66 -15.51
CA SER A 118 -9.98 28.12 -15.53
C SER A 118 -8.86 28.67 -16.42
N HIS A 119 -7.68 28.05 -16.44
CA HIS A 119 -6.61 28.45 -17.38
C HIS A 119 -7.02 28.26 -18.85
N ARG A 120 -7.75 27.18 -19.16
CA ARG A 120 -8.27 26.92 -20.50
C ARG A 120 -9.34 27.93 -20.90
N GLU A 121 -10.23 28.26 -19.97
CA GLU A 121 -11.30 29.26 -20.18
C GLU A 121 -10.71 30.64 -20.43
N ILE A 122 -9.76 31.07 -19.58
CA ILE A 122 -9.04 32.34 -19.74
C ILE A 122 -8.32 32.37 -21.09
N ARG A 123 -7.58 31.31 -21.46
CA ARG A 123 -6.94 31.23 -22.79
C ARG A 123 -7.94 31.28 -23.96
N ALA A 124 -9.14 30.72 -23.78
CA ALA A 124 -10.18 30.77 -24.81
C ALA A 124 -10.77 32.17 -24.96
N THR A 125 -10.93 32.93 -23.86
CA THR A 125 -11.38 34.33 -23.91
C THR A 125 -10.33 35.26 -24.52
N TRP A 126 -9.03 35.02 -24.32
CA TRP A 126 -7.99 35.84 -24.95
C TRP A 126 -7.78 35.58 -26.45
N HIS A 127 -8.25 34.45 -26.98
CA HIS A 127 -8.15 34.13 -28.42
C HIS A 127 -9.44 34.46 -29.22
N GLY A 128 -10.41 35.11 -28.58
CA GLY A 128 -11.68 35.50 -29.17
C GLY A 128 -11.89 37.01 -29.19
N ASP A 129 -10.90 37.79 -29.60
CA ASP A 129 -11.07 39.17 -30.07
C ASP A 129 -9.88 39.52 -30.98
N GLY A 130 -10.07 39.25 -32.26
CA GLY A 130 -9.11 39.50 -33.33
C GLY A 130 -9.88 39.56 -34.65
N ALA A 131 -10.77 40.54 -34.74
CA ALA A 131 -11.32 41.05 -36.00
C ALA A 131 -10.68 42.40 -36.29
#